data_AF-A0A1J3HF50-F1
#
_entry.id   AF-A0A1J3HF50-F1
#
_cell.length_a   1.000
_cell.length_b   1.000
_cell.length_c   1.000
_cell.angle_alpha   90.00
_cell.angle_beta   90.00
_cell.angle_gamma   90.00
#
_symmetry.space_group_name_H-M   'P 1'
#
loop_
_entity.id
_entity.type
_entity.pdbx_description
1 polymer ?
#
loop_
_entity_poly.entity_id
_entity_poly.type
_entity_poly.pdbx_seq_one_letter_code
_entity_poly.pdbx_strand_id
1 'polypeptide(L)'
;MLNLANLAEEVQIAYRRRIKKLKKGDFVDESSATTESDLEETFKKLVGDLNKSPEEIFDALKNQTVDLVLTAHPTQSVRRSLLQKHGRIRDCLAQLYAKDITPDDKQELDEALQREIQAAFRTDEIKRTPPTPQDEMRAGMSYFHETIWKGVPKFLRRVDTALKNIGIEERVPYNAPLIQFSSWMGGDRDGNPRVTPEVTRDVCLLARMMAATMYFNQIEDLMFELSMWR
;
A
#
# COMPACT_ATOMS: atom_id res chain seq x y z
N MET A 1 1.23 23.25 -5.94
CA MET A 1 0.51 23.51 -4.67
C MET A 1 -0.51 22.42 -4.36
N LEU A 2 -1.39 22.03 -5.29
CA LEU A 2 -2.38 20.97 -5.05
C LEU A 2 -1.78 19.65 -4.56
N ASN A 3 -0.69 19.17 -5.18
CA ASN A 3 0.00 17.95 -4.74
C ASN A 3 0.47 18.04 -3.28
N LEU A 4 0.99 19.20 -2.84
CA LEU A 4 1.43 19.38 -1.45
C LEU A 4 0.24 19.36 -0.49
N ALA A 5 -0.91 19.90 -0.88
CA ALA A 5 -2.13 19.81 -0.08
C ALA A 5 -2.60 18.35 0.06
N ASN A 6 -2.56 17.57 -1.03
CA ASN A 6 -2.87 16.14 -1.00
C ASN A 6 -1.88 15.37 -0.10
N LEU A 7 -0.58 15.65 -0.17
CA LEU A 7 0.41 15.01 0.72
C LEU A 7 0.17 15.36 2.20
N ALA A 8 -0.21 16.61 2.50
CA ALA A 8 -0.57 17.02 3.84
C ALA A 8 -1.83 16.29 4.34
N GLU A 9 -2.83 16.13 3.47
CA GLU A 9 -4.03 15.34 3.77
C GLU A 9 -3.70 13.86 4.01
N GLU A 10 -2.85 13.24 3.18
CA GLU A 10 -2.37 11.87 3.36
C GLU A 10 -1.72 11.67 4.73
N VAL A 11 -0.82 12.58 5.13
CA VAL A 11 -0.20 12.56 6.47
C VAL A 11 -1.25 12.73 7.57
N GLN A 12 -2.14 13.70 7.42
CA GLN A 12 -3.20 13.94 8.40
C GLN A 12 -4.12 12.72 8.57
N ILE A 13 -4.46 12.01 7.49
CA ILE A 13 -5.27 10.79 7.55
C ILE A 13 -4.46 9.66 8.20
N ALA A 14 -3.20 9.47 7.82
CA ALA A 14 -2.35 8.38 8.32
C ALA A 14 -2.08 8.46 9.84
N TYR A 15 -1.96 9.67 10.38
CA TYR A 15 -1.70 9.90 11.81
C TYR A 15 -2.94 10.32 12.61
N ARG A 16 -4.13 10.34 11.98
CA ARG A 16 -5.38 10.67 12.69
C ARG A 16 -5.65 9.62 13.77
N ARG A 17 -5.77 10.08 15.02
CA ARG A 17 -6.21 9.23 16.12
C ARG A 17 -7.65 8.74 15.88
N ARG A 18 -7.88 7.43 15.92
CA ARG A 18 -9.25 6.85 15.93
C ARG A 18 -9.94 7.18 17.25
N ILE A 19 -11.15 7.74 17.19
CA ILE A 19 -11.96 8.13 18.36
C ILE A 19 -13.21 7.25 18.41
N LYS A 20 -13.21 6.24 19.29
CA LYS A 20 -14.32 5.26 19.40
C LYS A 20 -15.68 5.91 19.68
N LYS A 21 -15.71 7.07 20.35
CA LYS A 21 -16.95 7.81 20.67
C LYS A 21 -17.67 8.37 19.44
N LEU A 22 -17.02 8.42 18.26
CA LEU A 22 -17.65 8.87 17.02
C LEU A 22 -18.54 7.79 16.38
N LYS A 23 -18.40 6.52 16.79
CA LYS A 23 -19.20 5.41 16.29
C LYS A 23 -20.63 5.48 16.79
N LYS A 24 -21.60 5.33 15.89
CA LYS A 24 -23.04 5.27 16.18
C LYS A 24 -23.51 3.86 16.55
N GLY A 25 -22.74 2.83 16.18
CA GLY A 25 -23.04 1.43 16.46
C GLY A 25 -23.91 0.76 15.39
N ASP A 26 -24.08 1.38 14.23
CA ASP A 26 -24.82 0.82 13.09
C ASP A 26 -23.94 0.72 11.83
N PHE A 27 -24.53 0.26 10.72
CA PHE A 27 -23.80 0.08 9.45
C PHE A 27 -23.29 1.39 8.84
N VAL A 28 -23.79 2.56 9.27
CA VAL A 28 -23.35 3.86 8.75
C VAL A 28 -21.90 4.13 9.16
N ASP A 29 -21.44 3.56 10.28
CA ASP A 29 -20.05 3.70 10.73
C ASP A 29 -19.04 3.19 9.70
N GLU A 30 -19.41 2.18 8.91
CA GLU A 30 -18.52 1.55 7.91
C GLU A 30 -18.33 2.42 6.64
N SER A 31 -19.04 3.54 6.52
CA SER A 31 -18.93 4.45 5.36
C SER A 31 -17.76 5.44 5.43
N SER A 32 -17.09 5.56 6.58
CA SER A 32 -15.98 6.49 6.79
C SER A 32 -14.84 5.84 7.55
N ALA A 33 -13.60 6.05 7.08
CA ALA A 33 -12.38 5.54 7.72
C ALA A 33 -12.21 6.01 9.18
N THR A 34 -12.90 7.08 9.60
CA THR A 34 -12.87 7.57 11.00
C THR A 34 -13.68 6.70 11.96
N THR A 35 -14.65 5.95 11.43
CA THR A 35 -15.66 5.19 12.19
C THR A 35 -15.72 3.72 11.81
N GLU A 36 -15.15 3.32 10.68
CA GLU A 36 -15.13 1.93 10.22
C GLU A 36 -14.52 0.98 11.26
N SER A 37 -14.95 -0.27 11.21
CA SER A 37 -14.43 -1.35 12.03
C SER A 37 -13.07 -1.81 11.47
N ASP A 38 -12.08 -1.98 12.34
CA ASP A 38 -10.90 -2.76 11.93
C ASP A 38 -11.23 -4.27 11.92
N LEU A 39 -10.25 -5.09 11.51
CA LEU A 39 -10.42 -6.55 11.45
C LEU A 39 -10.81 -7.17 12.79
N GLU A 40 -10.22 -6.71 13.89
CA GLU A 40 -10.49 -7.26 15.21
C GLU A 40 -11.89 -6.89 15.67
N GLU A 41 -12.30 -5.63 15.48
CA GLU A 41 -13.68 -5.19 15.73
C GLU A 41 -14.68 -5.96 14.86
N THR A 42 -14.34 -6.25 13.60
CA THR A 42 -15.17 -7.04 12.69
C THR A 42 -15.32 -8.48 13.18
N PHE A 43 -14.23 -9.15 13.57
CA PHE A 43 -14.29 -10.51 14.11
C PHE A 43 -15.08 -10.56 15.43
N LYS A 44 -14.90 -9.57 16.31
CA LYS A 44 -15.67 -9.48 17.55
C LYS A 44 -17.16 -9.29 17.31
N LYS A 45 -17.56 -8.47 16.32
CA LYS A 45 -18.97 -8.35 15.90
C LYS A 45 -19.51 -9.67 15.33
N LEU A 46 -18.72 -10.39 14.53
CA LEU A 46 -19.12 -11.69 13.99
C LEU A 46 -19.36 -12.72 15.09
N VAL A 47 -18.49 -12.77 16.10
CA VAL A 47 -18.63 -13.67 17.25
C VAL A 47 -19.77 -13.23 18.17
N GLY A 48 -19.81 -11.95 18.54
CA GLY A 48 -20.72 -11.44 19.57
C GLY A 48 -22.14 -11.14 19.08
N ASP A 49 -22.28 -10.50 17.92
CA ASP A 49 -23.58 -10.02 17.43
C ASP A 49 -24.22 -11.03 16.47
N LEU A 50 -23.40 -11.76 15.70
CA LEU A 50 -23.86 -12.72 14.69
C LEU A 50 -23.68 -14.19 15.09
N ASN A 51 -23.21 -14.45 16.33
CA ASN A 51 -23.02 -15.79 16.91
C ASN A 51 -22.24 -16.75 16.00
N LYS A 52 -21.22 -16.25 15.28
CA LYS A 52 -20.29 -17.08 14.52
C LYS A 52 -19.20 -17.63 15.42
N SER A 53 -18.91 -18.92 15.28
CA SER A 53 -17.77 -19.52 15.96
C SER A 53 -16.45 -18.98 15.40
N PRO A 54 -15.39 -18.85 16.22
CA PRO A 54 -14.06 -18.48 15.74
C PRO A 54 -13.55 -19.38 14.62
N GLU A 55 -13.89 -20.67 14.66
CA GLU A 55 -13.51 -21.67 13.66
C GLU A 55 -14.18 -21.41 12.30
N GLU A 56 -15.45 -21.02 12.29
CA GLU A 56 -16.15 -20.62 11.05
C GLU A 56 -15.50 -19.37 10.41
N ILE A 57 -15.11 -18.40 11.23
CA ILE A 57 -14.43 -17.17 10.75
C ILE A 57 -13.07 -17.53 10.15
N PHE A 58 -12.31 -18.38 10.83
CA PHE A 58 -11.01 -18.83 10.34
C PHE A 58 -11.13 -19.63 9.04
N ASP A 59 -12.13 -20.51 8.93
CA ASP A 59 -12.35 -21.29 7.71
C ASP A 59 -12.83 -20.41 6.54
N ALA A 60 -13.69 -19.43 6.80
CA ALA A 60 -14.08 -18.44 5.80
C ALA A 60 -12.89 -17.63 5.29
N LEU A 61 -11.99 -17.18 6.17
CA LEU A 61 -10.80 -16.44 5.78
C LEU A 61 -9.84 -17.26 4.91
N LYS A 62 -9.63 -18.55 5.23
CA LYS A 62 -8.78 -19.42 4.40
C LYS A 62 -9.28 -19.54 2.95
N ASN A 63 -10.59 -19.43 2.75
CA ASN A 63 -11.24 -19.58 1.46
C ASN A 63 -11.62 -18.24 0.78
N GLN A 64 -11.32 -17.11 1.43
CA GLN A 64 -11.60 -15.78 0.89
C GLN A 64 -10.44 -15.31 0.00
N THR A 65 -10.77 -14.68 -1.12
CA THR A 65 -9.80 -13.96 -1.95
C THR A 65 -10.38 -12.61 -2.36
N VAL A 66 -9.61 -11.55 -2.14
CA VAL A 66 -9.86 -10.22 -2.70
C VAL A 66 -8.83 -9.96 -3.78
N ASP A 67 -9.28 -9.83 -5.04
CA ASP A 67 -8.40 -9.46 -6.16
C ASP A 67 -8.56 -7.97 -6.51
N LEU A 68 -7.46 -7.23 -6.38
CA LEU A 68 -7.38 -5.80 -6.70
C LEU A 68 -6.78 -5.62 -8.10
N VAL A 69 -7.60 -5.19 -9.05
CA VAL A 69 -7.19 -4.98 -10.44
C VAL A 69 -6.67 -3.55 -10.65
N LEU A 70 -5.38 -3.40 -10.91
CA LEU A 70 -4.76 -2.12 -11.21
C LEU A 70 -5.02 -1.70 -12.66
N THR A 71 -5.45 -0.44 -12.83
CA THR A 71 -5.71 0.17 -14.13
C THR A 71 -4.74 1.32 -14.39
N ALA A 72 -4.55 1.67 -15.66
CA ALA A 72 -3.79 2.86 -16.01
C ALA A 72 -4.47 4.14 -15.45
N HIS A 73 -3.67 5.11 -15.01
CA HIS A 73 -4.20 6.40 -14.61
C HIS A 73 -4.49 7.25 -15.86
N PRO A 74 -5.71 7.79 -16.06
CA PRO A 74 -6.14 8.39 -17.32
C PRO A 74 -5.33 9.62 -17.74
N THR A 75 -4.75 10.35 -16.77
CA THR A 75 -4.10 11.65 -17.03
C THR A 75 -2.68 11.80 -16.51
N GLN A 76 -2.18 10.88 -15.66
CA GLN A 76 -0.93 11.08 -14.90
C GLN A 76 -0.24 9.76 -14.58
N SER A 77 0.74 9.39 -15.40
CA SER A 77 1.70 8.35 -15.03
C SER A 77 2.79 8.98 -14.14
N VAL A 78 2.56 9.02 -12.83
CA VAL A 78 3.55 9.53 -11.87
C VAL A 78 4.80 8.63 -11.90
N ARG A 79 5.97 9.23 -12.09
CA ARG A 79 7.25 8.48 -12.10
C ARG A 79 7.60 8.05 -10.69
N ARG A 80 8.23 6.87 -10.54
CA ARG A 80 8.78 6.37 -9.27
C ARG A 80 9.63 7.41 -8.54
N SER A 81 10.48 8.15 -9.27
CA SER A 81 11.31 9.21 -8.69
C SER A 81 10.50 10.31 -7.99
N LEU A 82 9.31 10.63 -8.50
CA LEU A 82 8.42 11.61 -7.88
C LEU A 82 7.69 11.01 -6.68
N LEU A 83 7.24 9.75 -6.75
CA LEU A 83 6.67 9.05 -5.59
C LEU A 83 7.64 8.99 -4.40
N GLN A 84 8.93 8.77 -4.67
CA GLN A 84 9.96 8.80 -3.62
C GLN A 84 10.16 10.20 -3.02
N LYS A 85 10.09 11.25 -3.84
CA LYS A 85 10.13 12.64 -3.33
C LYS A 85 8.91 12.94 -2.47
N HIS A 86 7.72 12.53 -2.90
CA HIS A 86 6.49 12.62 -2.12
C HIS A 86 6.59 11.85 -0.81
N GLY A 87 7.17 10.65 -0.83
CA GLY A 87 7.49 9.87 0.37
C GLY A 87 8.33 10.65 1.36
N ARG A 88 9.49 11.17 0.91
CA ARG A 88 10.38 11.97 1.77
C ARG A 88 9.72 13.24 2.31
N ILE A 89 8.89 13.92 1.51
CA ILE A 89 8.11 15.08 1.97
C ILE A 89 7.15 14.66 3.11
N ARG A 90 6.43 13.55 2.95
CA ARG A 90 5.54 13.03 4.01
C ARG A 90 6.31 12.63 5.26
N ASP A 91 7.47 11.99 5.10
CA ASP A 91 8.31 11.56 6.22
C ASP A 91 8.84 12.78 7.00
N CYS A 92 9.28 13.84 6.31
CA CYS A 92 9.69 15.08 6.95
C CYS A 92 8.53 15.74 7.70
N LEU A 93 7.35 15.83 7.07
CA LEU A 93 6.15 16.36 7.72
C LEU A 93 5.77 15.56 8.97
N ALA A 94 5.77 14.24 8.90
CA ALA A 94 5.44 13.39 10.05
C ALA A 94 6.43 13.59 11.21
N GLN A 95 7.73 13.73 10.92
CA GLN A 95 8.78 13.93 11.92
C GLN A 95 8.76 15.32 12.54
N LEU A 96 8.48 16.37 11.75
CA LEU A 96 8.42 17.76 12.25
C LEU A 96 7.36 18.00 13.33
N TYR A 97 6.29 17.19 13.34
CA TYR A 97 5.23 17.25 14.34
C TYR A 97 5.33 16.14 15.40
N ALA A 98 6.48 15.47 15.49
CA ALA A 98 6.76 14.58 16.61
C ALA A 98 6.77 15.36 17.94
N LYS A 99 6.30 14.72 19.01
CA LYS A 99 6.04 15.37 20.30
C LYS A 99 7.30 15.94 20.97
N ASP A 100 8.43 15.26 20.82
CA ASP A 100 9.67 15.51 21.57
C ASP A 100 10.87 15.74 20.62
N ILE A 101 10.70 16.61 19.62
CA ILE A 101 11.75 16.98 18.65
C ILE A 101 12.68 18.07 19.20
N THR A 102 13.99 17.93 18.99
CA THR A 102 14.96 18.97 19.39
C THR A 102 14.94 20.16 18.42
N PRO A 103 15.38 21.36 18.83
CA PRO A 103 15.47 22.51 17.93
C PRO A 103 16.37 22.27 16.71
N ASP A 104 17.50 21.58 16.92
CA ASP A 104 18.47 21.29 15.85
C ASP A 104 17.88 20.29 14.85
N ASP A 105 17.28 19.18 15.32
CA ASP A 105 16.61 18.21 14.45
C ASP A 105 15.49 18.86 13.65
N LYS A 106 14.73 19.78 14.27
CA LYS A 106 13.66 20.51 13.60
C LYS A 106 14.20 21.42 12.50
N GLN A 107 15.33 22.09 12.73
CA GLN A 107 15.98 22.92 11.71
C GLN A 107 16.45 22.06 10.53
N GLU A 108 17.12 20.94 10.81
CA GLU A 108 17.59 20.02 9.76
C GLU A 108 16.42 19.43 8.93
N LEU A 109 15.31 19.09 9.59
CA LEU A 109 14.10 18.60 8.93
C LEU A 109 13.39 19.67 8.09
N ASP A 110 13.38 20.94 8.52
CA ASP A 110 12.84 22.05 7.74
C ASP A 110 13.70 22.29 6.48
N GLU A 111 15.02 22.31 6.62
CA GLU A 111 15.96 22.40 5.49
C GLU A 111 15.79 21.21 4.52
N ALA A 112 15.61 19.99 5.04
CA ALA A 112 15.34 18.80 4.23
C ALA A 112 14.00 18.89 3.49
N LEU A 113 12.95 19.36 4.16
CA LEU A 113 11.62 19.54 3.55
C LEU A 113 11.67 20.56 2.41
N GLN A 114 12.31 21.72 2.62
CA GLN A 114 12.49 22.75 1.60
C GLN A 114 13.25 22.19 0.39
N ARG A 115 14.32 21.43 0.63
CA ARG A 115 15.11 20.77 -0.42
C ARG A 115 14.28 19.77 -1.23
N GLU A 116 13.47 18.92 -0.59
CA GLU A 116 12.63 17.95 -1.31
C GLU A 116 11.50 18.62 -2.09
N ILE A 117 10.87 19.67 -1.54
CA ILE A 117 9.85 20.46 -2.25
C ILE A 117 10.47 21.12 -3.49
N GLN A 118 11.63 21.74 -3.36
CA GLN A 118 12.32 22.35 -4.50
C GLN A 118 12.72 21.31 -5.54
N ALA A 119 13.20 20.14 -5.12
CA ALA A 119 13.56 19.05 -6.02
C ALA A 119 12.34 18.47 -6.76
N ALA A 120 11.19 18.35 -6.10
CA ALA A 120 9.93 17.95 -6.73
C ALA A 120 9.48 19.03 -7.74
N PHE A 121 9.49 20.30 -7.35
CA PHE A 121 9.07 21.42 -8.20
C PHE A 121 9.94 21.58 -9.47
N ARG A 122 11.25 21.32 -9.37
CA ARG A 122 12.17 21.35 -10.51
C ARG A 122 12.15 20.08 -11.36
N THR A 123 11.38 19.06 -10.97
CA THR A 123 11.20 17.84 -11.74
C THR A 123 9.86 17.92 -12.48
N ASP A 124 9.88 17.87 -13.81
CA ASP A 124 8.64 17.83 -14.60
C ASP A 124 7.80 16.60 -14.21
N GLU A 125 6.69 16.86 -13.50
CA GLU A 125 5.74 15.82 -13.07
C GLU A 125 4.93 15.29 -14.27
N ILE A 126 4.58 16.20 -15.18
CA ILE A 126 3.80 15.90 -16.38
C ILE A 126 4.78 15.65 -17.53
N LYS A 127 4.78 14.42 -18.06
CA LYS A 127 5.49 14.15 -19.31
C LYS A 127 4.87 14.97 -20.44
N ARG A 128 5.70 15.71 -21.19
CA ARG A 128 5.27 16.43 -22.41
C ARG A 128 4.78 15.49 -23.51
N THR A 129 5.24 14.23 -23.48
CA THR A 129 4.79 13.16 -24.37
C THR A 129 3.91 12.16 -23.62
N PRO A 130 2.83 11.67 -24.24
CA PRO A 130 2.03 10.59 -23.67
C PRO A 130 2.92 9.38 -23.34
N PRO A 131 2.74 8.73 -22.17
CA PRO A 131 3.46 7.51 -21.86
C PRO A 131 3.10 6.40 -22.85
N THR A 132 4.06 5.50 -23.09
CA THR A 132 3.77 4.24 -23.77
C THR A 132 3.01 3.31 -22.82
N PRO A 133 2.27 2.31 -23.33
CA PRO A 133 1.63 1.33 -22.46
C PRO A 133 2.62 0.60 -21.53
N GLN A 134 3.86 0.36 -22.01
CA GLN A 134 4.92 -0.20 -21.16
C GLN A 134 5.33 0.76 -20.02
N ASP A 135 5.35 2.06 -20.26
CA ASP A 135 5.64 3.06 -19.23
C ASP A 135 4.53 3.14 -18.18
N GLU A 136 3.26 3.05 -18.60
CA GLU A 136 2.11 3.01 -17.69
C GLU A 136 2.18 1.79 -16.78
N MET A 137 2.51 0.62 -17.33
CA MET A 137 2.72 -0.60 -16.53
C MET A 137 3.85 -0.43 -15.51
N ARG A 138 5.01 0.12 -15.91
CA ARG A 138 6.12 0.38 -14.97
C ARG A 138 5.73 1.38 -13.88
N ALA A 139 4.93 2.39 -14.21
CA ALA A 139 4.43 3.36 -13.25
C ALA A 139 3.46 2.71 -12.26
N GLY A 140 2.51 1.89 -12.73
CA GLY A 140 1.62 1.14 -11.84
C GLY A 140 2.38 0.21 -10.89
N MET A 141 3.41 -0.48 -11.40
CA MET A 141 4.24 -1.38 -10.59
C MET A 141 5.12 -0.65 -9.56
N SER A 142 5.27 0.67 -9.65
CA SER A 142 6.03 1.42 -8.65
C SER A 142 5.37 1.39 -7.27
N TYR A 143 4.04 1.32 -7.18
CA TYR A 143 3.33 1.14 -5.91
C TYR A 143 3.63 -0.21 -5.25
N PHE A 144 3.88 -1.26 -6.02
CA PHE A 144 4.33 -2.53 -5.46
C PHE A 144 5.66 -2.39 -4.75
N HIS A 145 6.61 -1.78 -5.42
CA HIS A 145 7.94 -1.58 -4.85
C HIS A 145 7.92 -0.67 -3.62
N GLU A 146 7.17 0.42 -3.65
CA GLU A 146 7.23 1.45 -2.60
C GLU A 146 6.35 1.11 -1.38
N THR A 147 5.18 0.48 -1.55
CA THR A 147 4.23 0.26 -0.41
C THR A 147 3.65 -1.14 -0.32
N ILE A 148 3.12 -1.71 -1.40
CA ILE A 148 2.30 -2.94 -1.33
C ILE A 148 3.13 -4.15 -0.90
N TRP A 149 4.37 -4.29 -1.41
CA TRP A 149 5.24 -5.43 -1.11
C TRP A 149 5.48 -5.64 0.38
N LYS A 150 5.74 -4.56 1.12
CA LYS A 150 5.90 -4.59 2.58
C LYS A 150 4.55 -4.51 3.32
N GLY A 151 3.54 -3.92 2.69
CA GLY A 151 2.20 -3.74 3.24
C GLY A 151 1.43 -5.05 3.42
N VAL A 152 1.45 -5.94 2.41
CA VAL A 152 0.69 -7.20 2.44
C VAL A 152 1.12 -8.10 3.61
N PRO A 153 2.41 -8.44 3.81
CA PRO A 153 2.83 -9.25 4.96
C PRO A 153 2.52 -8.57 6.32
N LYS A 154 2.60 -7.24 6.40
CA LYS A 154 2.25 -6.48 7.61
C LYS A 154 0.76 -6.59 7.93
N PHE A 155 -0.10 -6.51 6.92
CA PHE A 155 -1.54 -6.70 7.06
C PHE A 155 -1.88 -8.14 7.46
N LEU A 156 -1.30 -9.15 6.80
CA LEU A 156 -1.52 -10.57 7.16
C LEU A 156 -1.12 -10.86 8.60
N ARG A 157 -0.01 -10.26 9.09
CA ARG A 157 0.37 -10.35 10.51
C ARG A 157 -0.66 -9.71 11.46
N ARG A 158 -1.38 -8.69 11.01
CA ARG A 158 -2.50 -8.10 11.76
C ARG A 158 -3.70 -9.05 11.79
N VAL A 159 -3.98 -9.76 10.69
CA VAL A 159 -5.02 -10.82 10.66
C VAL A 159 -4.70 -11.89 11.70
N ASP A 160 -3.46 -12.40 11.74
CA ASP A 160 -3.04 -13.38 12.76
C ASP A 160 -3.28 -12.89 14.20
N THR A 161 -3.02 -11.61 14.46
CA THR A 161 -3.22 -11.01 15.79
C THR A 161 -4.71 -10.91 16.12
N ALA A 162 -5.54 -10.53 15.16
CA ALA A 162 -7.00 -10.45 15.33
C ALA A 162 -7.62 -11.84 15.56
N LEU A 163 -7.13 -12.88 14.86
CA LEU A 163 -7.54 -14.27 15.05
C LEU A 163 -7.20 -14.78 16.46
N LYS A 164 -5.99 -14.52 16.93
CA LYS A 164 -5.59 -14.87 18.31
C LYS A 164 -6.48 -14.21 19.36
N ASN A 165 -6.88 -12.96 19.13
CA ASN A 165 -7.76 -12.22 20.05
C ASN A 165 -9.21 -12.75 20.12
N ILE A 166 -9.64 -13.59 19.18
CA ILE A 166 -10.92 -14.31 19.24
C ILE A 166 -10.77 -15.79 19.62
N GLY A 167 -9.56 -16.24 19.99
CA GLY A 167 -9.30 -17.60 20.48
C GLY A 167 -8.68 -18.57 19.46
N ILE A 168 -8.33 -18.13 18.25
CA ILE A 168 -7.64 -18.97 17.26
C ILE A 168 -6.12 -18.83 17.41
N GLU A 169 -5.46 -19.88 17.89
CA GLU A 169 -4.00 -19.88 18.09
C GLU A 169 -3.20 -20.13 16.78
N GLU A 170 -3.87 -20.57 15.73
CA GLU A 170 -3.27 -20.78 14.40
C GLU A 170 -3.11 -19.46 13.63
N ARG A 171 -2.04 -19.38 12.83
CA ARG A 171 -1.88 -18.30 11.85
C ARG A 171 -2.65 -18.63 10.58
N VAL A 172 -2.99 -17.60 9.80
CA VAL A 172 -3.45 -17.82 8.43
C VAL A 172 -2.38 -18.60 7.67
N PRO A 173 -2.73 -19.71 6.99
CA PRO A 173 -1.77 -20.46 6.19
C PRO A 173 -1.07 -19.55 5.18
N TYR A 174 0.27 -19.60 5.11
CA TYR A 174 1.06 -18.70 4.26
C TYR A 174 0.78 -18.88 2.75
N ASN A 175 0.14 -19.99 2.37
CA ASN A 175 -0.28 -20.30 1.01
C ASN A 175 -1.73 -19.89 0.70
N ALA A 176 -2.48 -19.33 1.65
CA ALA A 176 -3.83 -18.82 1.43
C ALA A 176 -3.77 -17.50 0.63
N PRO A 177 -4.40 -17.42 -0.56
CA PRO A 177 -4.34 -16.23 -1.41
C PRO A 177 -5.37 -15.17 -0.98
N LEU A 178 -5.26 -14.66 0.25
CA LEU A 178 -6.25 -13.75 0.83
C LEU A 178 -6.37 -12.43 0.04
N ILE A 179 -5.24 -11.93 -0.45
CA ILE A 179 -5.15 -10.73 -1.30
C ILE A 179 -4.35 -11.08 -2.54
N GLN A 180 -4.94 -10.82 -3.71
CA GLN A 180 -4.29 -10.92 -5.00
C GLN A 180 -4.35 -9.57 -5.72
N PHE A 181 -3.47 -9.43 -6.71
CA PHE A 181 -3.44 -8.25 -7.55
C PHE A 181 -3.33 -8.66 -9.00
N SER A 182 -4.18 -8.04 -9.81
CA SER A 182 -4.23 -8.18 -11.25
C SER A 182 -3.96 -6.82 -11.92
N SER A 183 -3.76 -6.80 -13.23
CA SER A 183 -3.49 -5.56 -13.96
C SER A 183 -4.11 -5.58 -15.34
N TRP A 184 -4.70 -4.45 -15.73
CA TRP A 184 -5.16 -4.20 -17.11
C TRP A 184 -4.12 -3.47 -17.96
N MET A 185 -3.06 -2.92 -17.35
CA MET A 185 -2.04 -2.14 -18.07
C MET A 185 -1.28 -3.02 -19.06
N GLY A 186 -1.46 -2.75 -20.36
CA GLY A 186 -0.90 -3.52 -21.48
C GLY A 186 -1.67 -4.79 -21.85
N GLY A 187 -2.79 -5.07 -21.16
CA GLY A 187 -3.73 -6.16 -21.48
C GLY A 187 -5.01 -5.65 -22.12
N ASP A 188 -5.61 -4.61 -21.53
CA ASP A 188 -6.83 -3.99 -22.05
C ASP A 188 -6.55 -3.27 -23.37
N ARG A 189 -7.26 -3.70 -24.41
CA ARG A 189 -7.12 -3.23 -25.79
C ARG A 189 -8.43 -2.68 -26.35
N ASP A 190 -9.46 -2.60 -25.52
CA ASP A 190 -10.75 -2.07 -25.96
C ASP A 190 -10.61 -0.57 -26.28
N GLY A 191 -10.94 -0.18 -27.51
CA GLY A 191 -10.81 1.20 -28.00
C GLY A 191 -9.38 1.79 -28.02
N ASN A 192 -8.32 1.00 -27.77
CA ASN A 192 -6.95 1.52 -27.66
C ASN A 192 -5.96 0.79 -28.60
N PRO A 193 -5.73 1.29 -29.83
CA PRO A 193 -4.85 0.64 -30.81
C PRO A 193 -3.37 0.65 -30.41
N ARG A 194 -2.99 1.37 -29.36
CA ARG A 194 -1.60 1.39 -28.84
C ARG A 194 -1.23 0.10 -28.12
N VAL A 195 -2.21 -0.72 -27.70
CA VAL A 195 -1.96 -1.99 -27.01
C VAL A 195 -1.90 -3.12 -28.04
N THR A 196 -0.71 -3.33 -28.59
CA THR A 196 -0.43 -4.38 -29.57
C THR A 196 -0.11 -5.73 -28.90
N PRO A 197 -0.11 -6.86 -29.62
CA PRO A 197 0.33 -8.14 -29.07
C PRO A 197 1.76 -8.12 -28.50
N GLU A 198 2.65 -7.35 -29.13
CA GLU A 198 4.03 -7.15 -28.65
C GLU A 198 4.05 -6.40 -27.31
N VAL A 199 3.24 -5.35 -27.17
CA VAL A 199 3.06 -4.62 -25.90
C VAL A 199 2.61 -5.56 -24.79
N THR A 200 1.60 -6.40 -25.04
CA THR A 200 1.13 -7.39 -24.04
C THR A 200 2.25 -8.36 -23.65
N ARG A 201 3.04 -8.83 -24.61
CA ARG A 201 4.21 -9.68 -24.32
C ARG A 201 5.25 -8.95 -23.46
N ASP A 202 5.56 -7.71 -23.82
CA ASP A 202 6.56 -6.89 -23.12
C ASP A 202 6.18 -6.66 -21.66
N VAL A 203 4.94 -6.29 -21.38
CA VAL A 203 4.50 -6.04 -19.99
C VAL A 203 4.53 -7.31 -19.14
N CYS A 204 4.23 -8.49 -19.71
CA CYS A 204 4.38 -9.76 -19.00
C CYS A 204 5.85 -10.04 -18.65
N LEU A 205 6.79 -9.79 -19.58
CA LEU A 205 8.22 -9.97 -19.32
C LEU A 205 8.73 -8.96 -18.27
N LEU A 206 8.28 -7.71 -18.35
CA LEU A 206 8.60 -6.67 -17.37
C LEU A 206 8.09 -7.06 -15.98
N ALA A 207 6.87 -7.57 -15.85
CA ALA A 207 6.32 -8.03 -14.57
C ALA A 207 7.19 -9.15 -13.95
N ARG A 208 7.60 -10.13 -14.76
CA ARG A 208 8.47 -11.22 -14.31
C ARG A 208 9.84 -10.72 -13.86
N MET A 209 10.43 -9.80 -14.61
CA MET A 209 11.71 -9.19 -14.26
C MET A 209 11.61 -8.42 -12.93
N MET A 210 10.57 -7.59 -12.77
CA MET A 210 10.36 -6.83 -11.54
C MET A 210 10.14 -7.74 -10.32
N ALA A 211 9.33 -8.80 -10.47
CA ALA A 211 9.14 -9.79 -9.42
C ALA A 211 10.47 -10.45 -9.02
N ALA A 212 11.26 -10.90 -9.99
CA ALA A 212 12.57 -11.51 -9.74
C ALA A 212 13.51 -10.55 -9.00
N THR A 213 13.58 -9.27 -9.39
CA THR A 213 14.38 -8.26 -8.69
C THR A 213 13.93 -8.05 -7.24
N MET A 214 12.62 -8.02 -6.99
CA MET A 214 12.09 -7.82 -5.64
C MET A 214 12.38 -9.02 -4.73
N TYR A 215 12.23 -10.24 -5.24
CA TYR A 215 12.62 -11.45 -4.51
C TYR A 215 14.14 -11.51 -4.27
N PHE A 216 14.94 -11.12 -5.26
CA PHE A 216 16.40 -11.10 -5.16
C PHE A 216 16.87 -10.19 -4.01
N ASN A 217 16.35 -8.97 -3.92
CA ASN A 217 16.70 -8.07 -2.82
C ASN A 217 16.24 -8.62 -1.46
N GLN A 218 15.07 -9.26 -1.40
CA GLN A 218 14.53 -9.80 -0.14
C GLN A 218 15.28 -11.04 0.35
N ILE A 219 15.81 -11.87 -0.55
CA ILE A 219 16.58 -13.06 -0.18
C ILE A 219 17.96 -12.67 0.36
N GLU A 220 18.57 -11.60 -0.16
CA GLU A 220 19.83 -11.08 0.36
C GLU A 220 19.70 -10.67 1.84
N ASP A 221 18.66 -9.91 2.19
CA ASP A 221 18.37 -9.55 3.59
C ASP A 221 18.16 -10.80 4.46
N LEU A 222 17.42 -11.79 3.95
CA LEU A 222 17.14 -13.03 4.68
C LEU A 222 18.42 -13.86 4.92
N MET A 223 19.37 -13.86 3.98
CA MET A 223 20.66 -14.52 4.15
C MET A 223 21.47 -13.94 5.32
N PHE A 224 21.40 -12.62 5.52
CA PHE A 224 22.05 -11.97 6.68
C PHE A 224 21.37 -12.34 8.00
N GLU A 225 20.05 -12.44 8.02
CA GLU A 225 19.30 -12.78 9.24
C GLU A 225 19.46 -14.26 9.62
N LEU A 226 19.45 -15.18 8.64
CA LEU A 226 19.54 -16.63 8.83
C LEU A 226 20.99 -17.11 9.05
N SER A 227 21.67 -16.53 10.03
CA SER A 227 23.02 -16.91 10.46
C SER A 227 23.08 -18.15 11.37
N MET A 228 21.96 -18.88 11.49
CA MET A 228 21.86 -20.05 12.35
C MET A 228 22.63 -21.23 11.74
N TRP A 229 23.38 -21.94 12.59
CA TRP A 229 24.23 -23.08 12.20
C TRP A 229 23.65 -24.44 12.63
N ARG A 230 22.47 -24.44 13.26
CA ARG A 230 21.67 -25.60 13.67
C ARG A 230 20.19 -25.29 13.55
#